data_AF-A0A355KP08-F1
#
_entry.id   AF-A0A355KP08-F1
#
_cell.length_a   1.000
_cell.length_b   1.000
_cell.length_c   1.000
_cell.angle_alpha   90.00
_cell.angle_beta   90.00
_cell.angle_gamma   90.00
#
_symmetry.space_group_name_H-M   'P 1'
#
loop_
_entity.id
_entity.type
_entity.pdbx_description
1 polymer ?
#
loop_
_entity_poly.entity_id
_entity_poly.type
_entity_poly.pdbx_seq_one_letter_code
_entity_poly.pdbx_strand_id
1 'polypeptide(L)'
;MRKLFEILGLLILILSLAPCCVFEDRGPKDKDIKQASKKHDFIKAPAKKKSWALTVFVHGTVGSTLNIFNPFQCYHDCTEEDTYCNKVIRRYRNHHAMQYDQVLGDEGLCIFESCKFDPLIASCYLVPAYDEIARAVGNSCDIEEYASFGWSGLLSQKARRDAGLQFYKELQAYRERIVREKGVEPIIRIITHSHGGNVALWIAQAELELQKHLSIDLLFMYGAPMQIETAPLIASPLFRRIILGYSWGDSVQRRDCFSTAAHKSFMRMGDITNLKQIVTAHPGCMRCDIRFAVNDNERLISHTNMWLCGRSEPVFKDMDPLPLMVLTPLIVKALDSKGTCCTHLKVKVCSDTERYWVCTAECLDAPKNKPIGSYFIKCQKENEAKTIVENHHAEKEIRDIIVAWSRRMKQEWRAFDGSRDVLFNRKNREAIHDAIFGKPAA
;
A
#
# COMPACT_ATOMS: atom_id res chain seq x y z
N MET A 1 50.32 2.66 -16.22
CA MET A 1 48.92 3.11 -16.09
C MET A 1 48.80 4.61 -16.37
N ARG A 2 49.03 4.98 -17.63
CA ARG A 2 48.94 6.34 -18.18
C ARG A 2 48.59 6.29 -19.68
N LYS A 3 47.82 5.25 -20.05
CA LYS A 3 47.33 4.93 -21.42
C LYS A 3 46.00 4.18 -21.33
N LEU A 4 45.06 4.73 -20.58
CA LEU A 4 43.66 4.25 -20.56
C LEU A 4 42.69 5.44 -20.45
N PHE A 5 43.04 6.56 -21.09
CA PHE A 5 42.28 7.81 -21.09
C PHE A 5 42.25 8.53 -22.46
N GLU A 6 42.40 7.78 -23.56
CA GLU A 6 42.44 8.35 -24.92
C GLU A 6 41.46 7.70 -25.92
N ILE A 7 40.40 7.03 -25.48
CA ILE A 7 39.35 6.55 -26.38
C ILE A 7 37.97 6.81 -25.76
N LEU A 8 37.57 8.09 -25.77
CA LEU A 8 36.18 8.50 -25.59
C LEU A 8 35.99 9.86 -26.26
N GLY A 9 36.08 9.83 -27.59
CA GLY A 9 35.86 10.96 -28.48
C GLY A 9 35.56 10.45 -29.88
N LEU A 10 34.29 10.13 -30.14
CA LEU A 10 33.58 10.21 -31.44
C LEU A 10 32.33 9.32 -31.37
N LEU A 11 31.14 9.90 -31.18
CA LEU A 11 29.90 9.41 -31.80
C LEU A 11 28.78 10.43 -31.61
N ILE A 12 28.85 11.47 -32.43
CA ILE A 12 27.70 12.28 -32.86
C ILE A 12 27.56 12.05 -34.37
N LEU A 13 26.31 11.90 -34.81
CA LEU A 13 25.81 11.91 -36.19
C LEU A 13 26.01 10.63 -37.03
N ILE A 14 24.91 9.89 -37.25
CA ILE A 14 24.17 9.77 -38.52
C ILE A 14 23.14 8.66 -38.33
N LEU A 15 21.86 9.04 -38.23
CA LEU A 15 20.76 8.30 -38.83
C LEU A 15 19.69 9.32 -39.20
N SER A 16 19.71 9.69 -40.47
CA SER A 16 18.70 10.48 -41.14
C SER A 16 17.99 9.57 -42.16
N LEU A 17 16.71 9.89 -42.38
CA LEU A 17 15.89 9.59 -43.56
C LEU A 17 15.20 8.21 -43.64
N ALA A 18 13.89 8.22 -43.36
CA ALA A 18 12.88 7.61 -44.24
C ALA A 18 11.52 8.32 -44.05
N PRO A 19 10.65 8.36 -45.08
CA PRO A 19 9.92 9.56 -45.46
C PRO A 19 8.43 9.61 -45.08
N CYS A 20 7.91 10.85 -45.12
CA CYS A 20 6.51 11.25 -45.09
C CYS A 20 5.63 10.43 -46.05
N CYS A 21 4.55 9.86 -45.54
CA CYS A 21 3.37 9.50 -46.34
C CYS A 21 2.28 10.54 -46.10
N VAL A 22 2.03 11.33 -47.15
CA VAL A 22 0.88 12.21 -47.30
C VAL A 22 -0.33 11.33 -47.61
N PHE A 23 -1.36 11.34 -46.76
CA PHE A 23 -2.66 10.78 -47.10
C PHE A 23 -3.51 11.88 -47.73
N GLU A 24 -3.82 11.70 -49.01
CA GLU A 24 -4.82 12.47 -49.73
C GLU A 24 -6.22 12.16 -49.17
N ASP A 25 -6.91 13.25 -48.85
CA ASP A 25 -8.31 13.34 -48.52
C ASP A 25 -9.16 13.07 -49.77
N ARG A 26 -9.98 12.01 -49.75
CA ARG A 26 -11.03 11.76 -50.74
C ARG A 26 -12.28 11.23 -50.07
N GLY A 27 -13.14 12.15 -49.62
CA GLY A 27 -14.54 11.85 -49.39
C GLY A 27 -15.30 11.62 -50.70
N PRO A 28 -16.24 10.66 -50.72
CA PRO A 28 -17.44 10.75 -51.55
C PRO A 28 -18.67 10.82 -50.63
N LYS A 29 -19.39 11.95 -50.67
CA LYS A 29 -20.62 12.15 -51.45
C LYS A 29 -21.82 11.38 -50.91
N ASP A 30 -22.65 12.12 -50.19
CA ASP A 30 -24.07 11.87 -49.95
C ASP A 30 -24.78 11.47 -51.25
N LYS A 31 -25.29 10.22 -51.32
CA LYS A 31 -26.50 9.86 -52.07
C LYS A 31 -27.19 8.65 -51.45
N ASP A 32 -28.49 8.86 -51.19
CA ASP A 32 -29.58 7.89 -51.28
C ASP A 32 -29.44 6.52 -50.59
N ILE A 33 -29.99 6.41 -49.38
CA ILE A 33 -30.65 5.16 -48.96
C ILE A 33 -32.02 5.48 -48.37
N LYS A 34 -33.04 5.28 -49.20
CA LYS A 34 -34.45 5.18 -48.81
C LYS A 34 -34.71 3.83 -48.13
N GLN A 35 -35.39 3.91 -46.99
CA GLN A 35 -36.38 2.98 -46.44
C GLN A 35 -36.22 1.48 -46.77
N ALA A 36 -35.73 0.74 -45.76
CA ALA A 36 -36.16 -0.63 -45.51
C ALA A 36 -36.48 -0.77 -44.01
N SER A 37 -37.75 -0.58 -43.62
CA SER A 37 -38.22 -0.81 -42.26
C SER A 37 -38.32 -2.32 -42.00
N LYS A 38 -37.19 -2.96 -41.71
CA LYS A 38 -37.18 -4.23 -41.01
C LYS A 38 -37.42 -3.93 -39.52
N LYS A 39 -38.37 -4.62 -38.91
CA LYS A 39 -38.55 -4.68 -37.46
C LYS A 39 -37.17 -4.98 -36.86
N HIS A 40 -36.57 -3.98 -36.20
CA HIS A 40 -35.41 -4.18 -35.36
C HIS A 40 -35.87 -5.03 -34.19
N ASP A 41 -35.54 -6.32 -34.23
CA ASP A 41 -35.41 -7.08 -33.00
C ASP A 41 -34.48 -6.27 -32.10
N PHE A 42 -35.02 -5.83 -30.96
CA PHE A 42 -34.24 -5.12 -29.96
C PHE A 42 -33.00 -5.96 -29.67
N ILE A 43 -31.84 -5.51 -30.15
CA ILE A 43 -30.55 -6.03 -29.73
C ILE A 43 -30.56 -5.84 -28.22
N LYS A 44 -30.81 -6.93 -27.48
CA LYS A 44 -30.69 -6.92 -26.03
C LYS A 44 -29.32 -6.32 -25.75
N ALA A 45 -29.32 -5.20 -25.03
CA ALA A 45 -28.08 -4.55 -24.64
C ALA A 45 -27.13 -5.63 -24.11
N PRO A 46 -25.88 -5.69 -24.59
CA PRO A 46 -24.95 -6.72 -24.15
C PRO A 46 -24.91 -6.70 -22.63
N ALA A 47 -25.08 -7.86 -22.01
CA ALA A 47 -25.08 -7.98 -20.56
C ALA A 47 -23.83 -7.28 -20.01
N LYS A 48 -24.03 -6.31 -19.10
CA LYS A 48 -22.95 -5.54 -18.49
C LYS A 48 -21.92 -6.52 -17.94
N LYS A 49 -20.71 -6.53 -18.51
CA LYS A 49 -19.62 -7.39 -18.02
C LYS A 49 -19.36 -7.03 -16.55
N LYS A 50 -19.30 -8.05 -15.68
CA LYS A 50 -19.00 -7.86 -14.26
C LYS A 50 -17.59 -7.30 -14.08
N SER A 51 -17.42 -6.31 -13.20
CA SER A 51 -16.09 -5.85 -12.80
C SER A 51 -15.43 -6.84 -11.82
N TRP A 52 -14.11 -7.02 -11.92
CA TRP A 52 -13.33 -7.92 -11.08
C TRP A 52 -12.19 -7.15 -10.43
N ALA A 53 -11.95 -7.38 -9.14
CA ALA A 53 -10.84 -6.76 -8.43
C ALA A 53 -10.11 -7.73 -7.51
N LEU A 54 -8.84 -7.42 -7.30
CA LEU A 54 -7.95 -8.05 -6.33
C LEU A 54 -7.43 -6.99 -5.37
N THR A 55 -7.65 -7.17 -4.07
CA THR A 55 -7.01 -6.37 -3.03
C THR A 55 -5.98 -7.21 -2.28
N VAL A 56 -4.71 -6.82 -2.36
CA VAL A 56 -3.59 -7.53 -1.73
C VAL A 56 -3.07 -6.77 -0.51
N PHE A 57 -2.98 -7.45 0.63
CA PHE A 57 -2.39 -6.92 1.86
C PHE A 57 -0.94 -7.38 2.00
N VAL A 58 -0.03 -6.43 2.25
CA VAL A 58 1.41 -6.70 2.36
C VAL A 58 1.93 -6.22 3.71
N HIS A 59 2.38 -7.17 4.53
CA HIS A 59 2.89 -6.88 5.86
C HIS A 59 4.27 -6.19 5.83
N GLY A 60 4.61 -5.54 6.95
CA GLY A 60 5.92 -4.96 7.20
C GLY A 60 7.01 -5.97 7.55
N THR A 61 8.13 -5.50 8.08
CA THR A 61 9.13 -6.41 8.64
C THR A 61 8.60 -7.13 9.86
N VAL A 62 9.10 -8.35 10.06
CA VAL A 62 8.67 -9.22 11.14
C VAL A 62 9.83 -9.40 12.11
N GLY A 63 9.59 -9.17 13.40
CA GLY A 63 10.66 -9.23 14.41
C GLY A 63 11.73 -8.16 14.20
N SER A 64 11.36 -6.88 14.04
CA SER A 64 12.33 -5.80 13.83
C SER A 64 13.41 -5.74 14.92
N THR A 65 13.08 -6.09 16.16
CA THR A 65 14.06 -6.24 17.25
C THR A 65 15.06 -7.36 17.00
N LEU A 66 14.64 -8.47 16.39
CA LEU A 66 15.53 -9.58 16.01
C LEU A 66 16.50 -9.18 14.89
N ASN A 67 16.04 -8.38 13.93
CA ASN A 67 16.90 -7.83 12.87
C ASN A 67 18.01 -6.92 13.43
N ILE A 68 17.74 -6.20 14.53
CA ILE A 68 18.73 -5.29 15.16
C ILE A 68 19.90 -6.07 15.80
N PHE A 69 19.73 -7.35 16.16
CA PHE A 69 20.83 -8.13 16.73
C PHE A 69 21.89 -8.56 15.71
N ASN A 70 21.70 -8.29 14.41
CA ASN A 70 22.75 -8.40 13.40
C ASN A 70 22.72 -7.22 12.41
N PRO A 71 23.06 -6.00 12.89
CA PRO A 71 22.95 -4.79 12.08
C PRO A 71 23.97 -4.79 10.94
N PHE A 72 25.12 -5.48 11.10
CA PHE A 72 26.17 -5.59 10.09
C PHE A 72 25.70 -6.37 8.86
N GLN A 73 24.91 -7.43 9.03
CA GLN A 73 24.38 -8.17 7.89
C GLN A 73 23.36 -7.35 7.09
N CYS A 74 22.52 -6.57 7.77
CA CYS A 74 21.62 -5.62 7.12
C CYS A 74 22.41 -4.50 6.41
N TYR A 75 23.49 -4.04 7.03
CA TYR A 75 24.35 -2.96 6.54
C TYR A 75 25.09 -3.33 5.25
N HIS A 76 25.63 -4.55 5.17
CA HIS A 76 26.40 -5.00 4.00
C HIS A 76 25.52 -5.58 2.88
N ASP A 77 24.20 -5.70 3.10
CA ASP A 77 23.26 -6.39 2.20
C ASP A 77 23.72 -7.80 1.78
N CYS A 78 24.60 -8.42 2.58
CA CYS A 78 25.12 -9.78 2.39
C CYS A 78 24.15 -10.80 3.02
N THR A 79 22.86 -10.71 2.67
CA THR A 79 21.86 -11.66 3.12
C THR A 79 21.93 -12.95 2.31
N GLU A 80 22.99 -13.73 2.55
CA GLU A 80 22.90 -15.15 2.23
C GLU A 80 21.71 -15.73 2.97
N GLU A 81 20.82 -16.43 2.26
CA GLU A 81 19.58 -16.95 2.85
C GLU A 81 19.86 -17.91 4.01
N ASP A 82 21.04 -18.54 4.03
CA ASP A 82 21.39 -19.59 4.98
C ASP A 82 21.98 -19.08 6.30
N THR A 83 22.09 -17.76 6.50
CA THR A 83 22.58 -17.25 7.79
C THR A 83 21.62 -17.58 8.92
N TYR A 84 22.20 -17.79 10.09
CA TYR A 84 21.46 -18.10 11.31
C TYR A 84 20.35 -17.08 11.60
N CYS A 85 20.63 -15.78 11.49
CA CYS A 85 19.65 -14.72 11.71
C CYS A 85 18.45 -14.83 10.77
N ASN A 86 18.69 -15.12 9.49
CA ASN A 86 17.63 -15.28 8.49
C ASN A 86 16.74 -16.48 8.80
N LYS A 87 17.34 -17.61 9.22
CA LYS A 87 16.60 -18.81 9.69
C LYS A 87 15.72 -18.49 10.90
N VAL A 88 16.23 -17.73 11.87
CA VAL A 88 15.45 -17.31 13.05
C VAL A 88 14.28 -16.42 12.63
N ILE A 89 14.50 -15.42 11.80
CA ILE A 89 13.44 -14.49 11.36
C ILE A 89 12.36 -15.23 10.55
N ARG A 90 12.75 -16.12 9.62
CA ARG A 90 11.78 -16.94 8.88
C ARG A 90 10.95 -17.83 9.80
N ARG A 91 11.56 -18.48 10.79
CA ARG A 91 10.83 -19.28 11.80
C ARG A 91 9.90 -18.43 12.65
N TYR A 92 10.39 -17.28 13.11
CA TYR A 92 9.58 -16.32 13.86
C TYR A 92 8.37 -15.85 13.04
N ARG A 93 8.60 -15.47 11.78
CA ARG A 93 7.55 -15.10 10.83
C ARG A 93 6.52 -16.20 10.63
N ASN A 94 6.97 -17.42 10.38
CA ASN A 94 6.10 -18.56 10.06
C ASN A 94 5.42 -19.16 11.29
N HIS A 95 5.70 -18.64 12.48
CA HIS A 95 4.97 -19.03 13.68
C HIS A 95 3.52 -18.55 13.57
N HIS A 96 2.55 -19.47 13.73
CA HIS A 96 1.10 -19.19 13.58
C HIS A 96 0.62 -17.96 14.37
N ALA A 97 1.22 -17.72 15.54
CA ALA A 97 0.89 -16.55 16.37
C ALA A 97 1.19 -15.19 15.70
N MET A 98 2.01 -15.14 14.65
CA MET A 98 2.24 -13.90 13.91
C MET A 98 1.05 -13.47 13.05
N GLN A 99 0.11 -14.38 12.77
CA GLN A 99 -1.12 -14.09 12.03
C GLN A 99 -2.25 -13.59 12.95
N TYR A 100 -2.03 -13.59 14.27
CA TYR A 100 -3.04 -13.29 15.26
C TYR A 100 -3.43 -11.82 15.32
N ASP A 101 -2.52 -10.92 14.98
CA ASP A 101 -2.72 -9.48 15.14
C ASP A 101 -2.55 -8.68 13.85
N GLN A 102 -2.30 -9.33 12.72
CA GLN A 102 -2.13 -8.63 11.45
C GLN A 102 -2.48 -9.53 10.27
N VAL A 103 -2.73 -8.92 9.13
CA VAL A 103 -2.88 -9.65 7.87
C VAL A 103 -1.49 -10.13 7.42
N LEU A 104 -1.19 -11.39 7.76
CA LEU A 104 0.06 -12.08 7.42
C LEU A 104 -0.29 -13.47 6.91
N GLY A 105 -0.04 -13.73 5.62
CA GLY A 105 -0.14 -15.07 5.05
C GLY A 105 1.22 -15.75 4.94
N ASP A 106 1.25 -16.87 4.22
CA ASP A 106 2.49 -17.54 3.80
C ASP A 106 3.29 -16.65 2.84
N GLU A 107 4.56 -16.99 2.60
CA GLU A 107 5.37 -16.28 1.59
C GLU A 107 4.77 -16.50 0.18
N GLY A 108 4.73 -15.43 -0.62
CA GLY A 108 4.01 -15.40 -1.91
C GLY A 108 2.58 -14.88 -1.78
N LEU A 109 1.87 -14.89 -2.90
CA LEU A 109 0.50 -14.41 -3.07
C LEU A 109 -0.49 -15.52 -2.69
N CYS A 110 -1.18 -15.34 -1.58
CA CYS A 110 -2.20 -16.26 -1.09
C CYS A 110 -3.57 -15.59 -1.17
N ILE A 111 -4.42 -16.06 -2.07
CA ILE A 111 -5.84 -15.64 -2.10
C ILE A 111 -6.54 -16.21 -0.88
N PHE A 112 -7.29 -15.37 -0.17
CA PHE A 112 -8.12 -15.84 0.94
C PHE A 112 -9.29 -16.65 0.40
N GLU A 113 -9.24 -17.96 0.62
CA GLU A 113 -10.38 -18.82 0.33
C GLU A 113 -11.49 -18.57 1.35
N SER A 114 -12.74 -18.80 0.93
CA SER A 114 -13.93 -18.69 1.81
C SER A 114 -13.99 -19.79 2.90
N CYS A 115 -12.94 -20.59 3.06
CA CYS A 115 -13.01 -21.89 3.72
C CYS A 115 -11.93 -22.03 4.81
N LYS A 116 -12.37 -21.76 6.05
CA LYS A 116 -11.78 -22.03 7.39
C LYS A 116 -11.64 -20.73 8.17
N PHE A 117 -12.75 -20.36 8.81
CA PHE A 117 -12.76 -19.31 9.82
C PHE A 117 -12.01 -19.83 11.05
N ASP A 118 -10.73 -19.49 11.19
CA ASP A 118 -10.03 -19.59 12.46
C ASP A 118 -10.21 -18.26 13.21
N PRO A 119 -11.00 -18.23 14.31
CA PRO A 119 -11.27 -17.01 15.06
C PRO A 119 -10.02 -16.39 15.70
N LEU A 120 -8.87 -17.07 15.67
CA LEU A 120 -7.61 -16.52 16.17
C LEU A 120 -6.87 -15.68 15.13
N ILE A 121 -7.13 -15.88 13.83
CA ILE A 121 -6.43 -15.20 12.73
C ILE A 121 -7.03 -13.81 12.50
N ALA A 122 -6.20 -12.77 12.47
CA ALA A 122 -6.67 -11.39 12.33
C ALA A 122 -7.38 -11.14 10.99
N SER A 123 -6.92 -11.76 9.89
CA SER A 123 -7.53 -11.57 8.57
C SER A 123 -9.01 -11.97 8.52
N CYS A 124 -9.45 -12.91 9.37
CA CYS A 124 -10.86 -13.30 9.50
C CYS A 124 -11.78 -12.18 10.00
N TYR A 125 -11.23 -11.10 10.59
CA TYR A 125 -11.99 -9.92 11.01
C TYR A 125 -11.63 -8.69 10.17
N LEU A 126 -10.34 -8.49 9.87
CA LEU A 126 -9.88 -7.29 9.17
C LEU A 126 -10.34 -7.23 7.72
N VAL A 127 -10.30 -8.35 7.01
CA VAL A 127 -10.66 -8.39 5.58
C VAL A 127 -12.16 -8.20 5.39
N PRO A 128 -13.05 -8.90 6.13
CA PRO A 128 -14.48 -8.63 6.04
C PRO A 128 -14.88 -7.21 6.47
N ALA A 129 -14.29 -6.67 7.54
CA ALA A 129 -14.55 -5.29 7.96
C ALA A 129 -14.14 -4.29 6.87
N TYR A 130 -12.98 -4.49 6.25
CA TYR A 130 -12.53 -3.69 5.11
C TYR A 130 -13.52 -3.80 3.93
N ASP A 131 -13.94 -5.01 3.57
CA ASP A 131 -14.86 -5.28 2.46
C ASP A 131 -16.24 -4.63 2.66
N GLU A 132 -16.83 -4.75 3.86
CA GLU A 132 -18.10 -4.11 4.20
C GLU A 132 -18.00 -2.58 4.12
N ILE A 133 -16.92 -1.98 4.64
CA ILE A 133 -16.66 -0.54 4.50
C ILE A 133 -16.50 -0.17 3.02
N ALA A 134 -15.76 -0.96 2.23
CA ALA A 134 -15.55 -0.72 0.81
C ALA A 134 -16.87 -0.73 0.02
N ARG A 135 -17.78 -1.66 0.32
CA ARG A 135 -19.13 -1.70 -0.26
C ARG A 135 -19.96 -0.49 0.14
N ALA A 136 -19.98 -0.15 1.43
CA ALA A 136 -20.77 0.97 1.96
C ALA A 136 -20.34 2.33 1.34
N VAL A 137 -19.05 2.52 1.03
CA VAL A 137 -18.57 3.76 0.39
C VAL A 137 -18.57 3.71 -1.16
N GLY A 138 -18.99 2.59 -1.75
CA GLY A 138 -19.04 2.39 -3.20
C GLY A 138 -17.66 2.26 -3.87
N ASN A 139 -16.68 1.69 -3.16
CA ASN A 139 -15.32 1.42 -3.66
C ASN A 139 -15.13 -0.05 -4.10
N SER A 140 -16.14 -0.91 -3.95
CA SER A 140 -16.10 -2.33 -4.33
C SER A 140 -16.49 -2.58 -5.79
N CYS A 141 -15.97 -3.67 -6.36
CA CYS A 141 -16.39 -4.22 -7.65
C CYS A 141 -17.53 -5.24 -7.52
N ASP A 142 -18.05 -5.74 -8.65
CA ASP A 142 -19.05 -6.81 -8.65
C ASP A 142 -18.50 -8.12 -8.07
N ILE A 143 -17.20 -8.36 -8.25
CA ILE A 143 -16.45 -9.47 -7.67
C ILE A 143 -15.16 -8.91 -7.07
N GLU A 144 -14.98 -9.14 -5.77
CA GLU A 144 -13.78 -8.77 -5.02
C GLU A 144 -13.09 -10.04 -4.50
N GLU A 145 -11.84 -10.23 -4.87
CA GLU A 145 -10.95 -11.20 -4.26
C GLU A 145 -9.96 -10.48 -3.34
N TYR A 146 -9.67 -11.09 -2.20
CA TYR A 146 -8.73 -10.58 -1.23
C TYR A 146 -7.57 -11.54 -1.08
N ALA A 147 -6.37 -11.01 -0.90
CA ALA A 147 -5.16 -11.80 -0.76
C ALA A 147 -4.18 -11.18 0.22
N SER A 148 -3.27 -11.99 0.74
CA SER A 148 -2.02 -11.49 1.31
C SER A 148 -0.88 -11.77 0.36
N PHE A 149 0.11 -10.87 0.32
CA PHE A 149 1.43 -11.20 -0.18
C PHE A 149 2.41 -11.24 0.99
N GLY A 150 2.90 -12.43 1.31
CA GLY A 150 3.92 -12.62 2.32
C GLY A 150 5.33 -12.56 1.76
N TRP A 151 6.25 -12.00 2.53
CA TRP A 151 7.68 -12.01 2.21
C TRP A 151 8.50 -12.26 3.47
N SER A 152 9.80 -12.51 3.35
CA SER A 152 10.66 -12.93 4.47
C SER A 152 10.67 -12.00 5.69
N GLY A 153 10.34 -10.71 5.51
CA GLY A 153 10.33 -9.72 6.59
C GLY A 153 11.73 -9.21 6.99
N LEU A 154 12.77 -9.57 6.22
CA LEU A 154 14.16 -9.19 6.46
C LEU A 154 14.41 -7.70 6.13
N LEU A 155 15.19 -7.01 6.98
CA LEU A 155 15.60 -5.62 6.75
C LEU A 155 16.76 -5.49 5.72
N SER A 156 16.68 -6.20 4.61
CA SER A 156 17.67 -6.17 3.52
C SER A 156 17.05 -5.55 2.25
N GLN A 157 17.85 -4.74 1.55
CA GLN A 157 17.42 -4.16 0.29
C GLN A 157 17.23 -5.25 -0.76
N LYS A 158 18.21 -6.15 -0.91
CA LYS A 158 18.12 -7.31 -1.78
C LYS A 158 16.86 -8.13 -1.51
N ALA A 159 16.59 -8.49 -0.25
CA ALA A 159 15.41 -9.27 0.11
C ALA A 159 14.09 -8.59 -0.30
N ARG A 160 13.98 -7.27 -0.12
CA ARG A 160 12.80 -6.50 -0.55
C ARG A 160 12.67 -6.40 -2.06
N ARG A 161 13.79 -6.26 -2.79
CA ARG A 161 13.82 -6.25 -4.25
C ARG A 161 13.38 -7.60 -4.82
N ASP A 162 13.95 -8.69 -4.30
CA ASP A 162 13.62 -10.06 -4.73
C ASP A 162 12.15 -10.37 -4.46
N ALA A 163 11.64 -9.99 -3.27
CA ALA A 163 10.23 -10.09 -2.95
C ALA A 163 9.34 -9.26 -3.90
N GLY A 164 9.74 -8.04 -4.26
CA GLY A 164 9.02 -7.21 -5.23
C GLY A 164 8.97 -7.84 -6.63
N LEU A 165 10.05 -8.48 -7.08
CA LEU A 165 10.09 -9.23 -8.33
C LEU A 165 9.20 -10.46 -8.30
N GLN A 166 9.21 -11.23 -7.21
CA GLN A 166 8.31 -12.37 -7.02
C GLN A 166 6.85 -11.88 -7.05
N PHE A 167 6.55 -10.82 -6.30
CA PHE A 167 5.20 -10.26 -6.22
C PHE A 167 4.68 -9.84 -7.60
N TYR A 168 5.52 -9.16 -8.39
CA TYR A 168 5.19 -8.79 -9.77
C TYR A 168 4.81 -10.00 -10.63
N LYS A 169 5.60 -11.07 -10.58
CA LYS A 169 5.35 -12.30 -11.37
C LYS A 169 4.04 -12.95 -10.99
N GLU A 170 3.72 -13.01 -9.70
CA GLU A 170 2.48 -13.62 -9.20
C GLU A 170 1.24 -12.76 -9.51
N LEU A 171 1.37 -11.43 -9.45
CA LEU A 171 0.31 -10.52 -9.91
C LEU A 171 0.06 -10.65 -11.41
N GLN A 172 1.11 -10.82 -12.22
CA GLN A 172 0.95 -11.08 -13.65
C GLN A 172 0.27 -12.41 -13.92
N ALA A 173 0.69 -13.49 -13.24
CA ALA A 173 0.04 -14.80 -13.37
C ALA A 173 -1.44 -14.74 -12.97
N TYR A 174 -1.76 -14.00 -11.89
CA TYR A 174 -3.14 -13.74 -11.48
C TYR A 174 -3.91 -13.00 -12.57
N ARG A 175 -3.37 -11.89 -13.09
CA ARG A 175 -4.00 -11.08 -14.14
C ARG A 175 -4.28 -11.91 -15.38
N GLU A 176 -3.29 -12.63 -15.89
CA GLU A 176 -3.42 -13.51 -17.07
C GLU A 176 -4.51 -14.57 -16.88
N ARG A 177 -4.59 -15.16 -15.68
CA ARG A 177 -5.64 -16.12 -15.32
C ARG A 177 -7.03 -15.49 -15.42
N ILE A 178 -7.25 -14.32 -14.80
CA ILE A 178 -8.55 -13.63 -14.82
C ILE A 178 -8.93 -13.20 -16.24
N VAL A 179 -7.99 -12.63 -17.00
CA VAL A 179 -8.23 -12.23 -18.40
C VAL A 179 -8.63 -13.44 -19.24
N ARG A 180 -7.93 -14.58 -19.10
CA ARG A 180 -8.23 -15.82 -19.84
C ARG A 180 -9.57 -16.42 -19.45
N GLU A 181 -9.87 -16.51 -18.16
CA GLU A 181 -11.07 -17.21 -17.65
C GLU A 181 -12.33 -16.36 -17.70
N LYS A 182 -12.21 -15.04 -17.54
CA LYS A 182 -13.35 -14.12 -17.36
C LYS A 182 -13.45 -13.06 -18.45
N GLY A 183 -12.42 -12.89 -19.29
CA GLY A 183 -12.43 -11.91 -20.38
C GLY A 183 -12.55 -10.46 -19.90
N VAL A 184 -12.05 -10.19 -18.68
CA VAL A 184 -12.02 -8.86 -18.04
C VAL A 184 -10.63 -8.59 -17.47
N GLU A 185 -10.25 -7.32 -17.49
CA GLU A 185 -9.02 -6.84 -16.87
C GLU A 185 -9.27 -6.58 -15.37
N PRO A 186 -8.58 -7.27 -14.45
CA PRO A 186 -8.82 -7.07 -13.02
C PRO A 186 -8.26 -5.74 -12.52
N ILE A 187 -9.00 -5.10 -11.60
CA ILE A 187 -8.52 -3.93 -10.86
C ILE A 187 -7.67 -4.41 -9.68
N ILE A 188 -6.37 -4.13 -9.69
CA ILE A 188 -5.45 -4.56 -8.63
C ILE A 188 -5.18 -3.41 -7.65
N ARG A 189 -5.37 -3.66 -6.36
CA ARG A 189 -5.11 -2.74 -5.26
C ARG A 189 -4.13 -3.39 -4.28
N ILE A 190 -3.17 -2.63 -3.79
CA ILE A 190 -2.13 -3.09 -2.86
C ILE A 190 -2.17 -2.18 -1.63
N ILE A 191 -2.42 -2.77 -0.46
CA ILE A 191 -2.42 -2.08 0.83
C ILE A 191 -1.26 -2.63 1.64
N THR A 192 -0.34 -1.77 2.07
CA THR A 192 0.90 -2.20 2.71
C THR A 192 1.11 -1.52 4.04
N HIS A 193 1.98 -2.12 4.85
CA HIS A 193 2.47 -1.52 6.09
C HIS A 193 3.99 -1.53 6.15
N SER A 194 4.57 -0.46 6.71
CA SER A 194 6.00 -0.36 6.97
C SER A 194 6.83 -0.68 5.71
N HIS A 195 7.85 -1.53 5.82
CA HIS A 195 8.67 -1.97 4.68
C HIS A 195 7.93 -2.79 3.61
N GLY A 196 6.70 -3.24 3.86
CA GLY A 196 5.84 -3.80 2.80
C GLY A 196 5.58 -2.78 1.69
N GLY A 197 5.59 -1.48 2.00
CA GLY A 197 5.55 -0.41 1.01
C GLY A 197 6.76 -0.41 0.07
N ASN A 198 7.96 -0.64 0.60
CA ASN A 198 9.18 -0.73 -0.21
C ASN A 198 9.17 -1.98 -1.09
N VAL A 199 8.69 -3.12 -0.59
CA VAL A 199 8.46 -4.34 -1.40
C VAL A 199 7.51 -4.03 -2.56
N ALA A 200 6.40 -3.37 -2.30
CA ALA A 200 5.45 -2.99 -3.34
C ALA A 200 6.04 -2.01 -4.35
N LEU A 201 6.86 -1.04 -3.94
CA LEU A 201 7.53 -0.14 -4.88
C LEU A 201 8.47 -0.88 -5.84
N TRP A 202 9.16 -1.93 -5.38
CA TRP A 202 10.03 -2.77 -6.23
C TRP A 202 9.29 -3.48 -7.38
N ILE A 203 7.96 -3.64 -7.31
CA ILE A 203 7.14 -4.13 -8.43
C ILE A 203 7.33 -3.24 -9.68
N ALA A 204 7.49 -1.92 -9.51
CA ALA A 204 7.73 -1.01 -10.62
C ALA A 204 9.08 -1.26 -11.31
N GLN A 205 10.12 -1.64 -10.56
CA GLN A 205 11.40 -2.04 -11.15
C GLN A 205 11.23 -3.31 -11.98
N ALA A 206 10.48 -4.29 -11.47
CA ALA A 206 10.19 -5.52 -12.21
C ALA A 206 9.40 -5.25 -13.49
N GLU A 207 8.46 -4.30 -13.50
CA GLU A 207 7.78 -3.87 -14.72
C GLU A 207 8.73 -3.23 -15.74
N LEU A 208 9.66 -2.39 -15.30
CA LEU A 208 10.67 -1.79 -16.20
C LEU A 208 11.53 -2.88 -16.86
N GLU A 209 11.87 -3.93 -16.10
CA GLU A 209 12.70 -5.04 -16.56
C GLU A 209 11.93 -6.04 -17.45
N LEU A 210 10.67 -6.33 -17.14
CA LEU A 210 9.89 -7.41 -17.78
C LEU A 210 8.84 -6.93 -18.78
N GLN A 211 8.42 -5.67 -18.72
CA GLN A 211 7.53 -4.99 -19.67
C GLN A 211 6.25 -5.78 -19.99
N LYS A 212 5.61 -6.35 -18.97
CA LYS A 212 4.35 -7.12 -19.15
C LYS A 212 3.10 -6.24 -19.00
N HIS A 213 3.26 -4.92 -18.94
CA HIS A 213 2.19 -3.93 -18.91
C HIS A 213 1.20 -4.15 -17.75
N LEU A 214 1.72 -4.45 -16.56
CA LEU A 214 0.88 -4.50 -15.35
C LEU A 214 0.38 -3.10 -15.02
N SER A 215 -0.87 -2.99 -14.56
CA SER A 215 -1.41 -1.76 -13.98
C SER A 215 -1.93 -2.01 -12.57
N ILE A 216 -1.54 -1.14 -11.65
CA ILE A 216 -1.99 -1.15 -10.26
C ILE A 216 -2.80 0.11 -10.01
N ASP A 217 -4.07 -0.06 -9.65
CA ASP A 217 -5.02 1.04 -9.44
C ASP A 217 -4.68 1.87 -8.20
N LEU A 218 -4.23 1.19 -7.15
CA LEU A 218 -3.94 1.78 -5.86
C LEU A 218 -2.77 1.06 -5.19
N LEU A 219 -1.76 1.82 -4.78
CA LEU A 219 -0.80 1.45 -3.75
C LEU A 219 -1.01 2.37 -2.55
N PHE A 220 -1.53 1.83 -1.44
CA PHE A 220 -1.68 2.55 -0.18
C PHE A 220 -0.65 2.02 0.83
N MET A 221 0.24 2.89 1.30
CA MET A 221 1.33 2.52 2.21
C MET A 221 1.10 3.15 3.58
N TYR A 222 0.93 2.34 4.62
CA TYR A 222 0.85 2.80 6.01
C TYR A 222 2.22 2.82 6.66
N GLY A 223 2.70 4.01 7.06
CA GLY A 223 3.91 4.14 7.85
C GLY A 223 5.16 3.60 7.14
N ALA A 224 5.22 3.64 5.81
CA ALA A 224 6.39 3.14 5.09
C ALA A 224 7.58 4.10 5.27
N PRO A 225 8.75 3.62 5.74
CA PRO A 225 9.98 4.41 5.73
C PRO A 225 10.44 4.55 4.27
N MET A 226 10.39 5.78 3.75
CA MET A 226 10.76 6.05 2.37
C MET A 226 12.29 6.03 2.23
N GLN A 227 12.78 5.28 1.25
CA GLN A 227 14.21 5.04 1.06
C GLN A 227 14.68 5.56 -0.29
N ILE A 228 15.96 5.92 -0.40
CA ILE A 228 16.53 6.52 -1.63
C ILE A 228 16.47 5.56 -2.82
N GLU A 229 16.52 4.25 -2.55
CA GLU A 229 16.60 3.19 -3.54
C GLU A 229 15.26 2.97 -4.23
N THR A 230 14.15 3.22 -3.54
CA THR A 230 12.79 3.13 -4.08
C THR A 230 12.23 4.50 -4.51
N ALA A 231 12.94 5.60 -4.24
CA ALA A 231 12.49 6.95 -4.59
C ALA A 231 12.18 7.12 -6.09
N PRO A 232 13.03 6.63 -7.03
CA PRO A 232 12.75 6.74 -8.46
C PRO A 232 11.48 5.97 -8.87
N LEU A 233 11.16 4.88 -8.17
CA LEU A 233 10.03 4.00 -8.49
C LEU A 233 8.67 4.66 -8.19
N ILE A 234 8.65 5.69 -7.35
CA ILE A 234 7.45 6.51 -7.10
C ILE A 234 6.96 7.16 -8.40
N ALA A 235 7.86 7.51 -9.33
CA ALA A 235 7.47 8.12 -10.59
C ALA A 235 6.87 7.13 -11.61
N SER A 236 6.92 5.82 -11.33
CA SER A 236 6.50 4.80 -12.31
C SER A 236 5.02 4.91 -12.68
N PRO A 237 4.66 4.86 -13.98
CA PRO A 237 3.28 4.88 -14.43
C PRO A 237 2.52 3.57 -14.16
N LEU A 238 3.20 2.51 -13.69
CA LEU A 238 2.57 1.25 -13.27
C LEU A 238 1.50 1.50 -12.19
N PHE A 239 1.76 2.45 -11.29
CA PHE A 239 0.80 2.82 -10.24
C PHE A 239 -0.04 4.01 -10.68
N ARG A 240 -1.35 3.81 -10.84
CA ARG A 240 -2.29 4.91 -11.05
C ARG A 240 -2.32 5.83 -9.82
N ARG A 241 -2.34 5.26 -8.62
CA ARG A 241 -2.32 6.03 -7.36
C ARG A 241 -1.30 5.45 -6.40
N ILE A 242 -0.42 6.31 -5.86
CA ILE A 242 0.42 5.98 -4.71
C ILE A 242 0.05 6.95 -3.59
N ILE A 243 -0.34 6.38 -2.46
CA ILE A 243 -0.72 7.11 -1.26
C ILE A 243 0.17 6.62 -0.11
N LEU A 244 0.85 7.54 0.57
CA LEU A 244 1.62 7.25 1.78
C LEU A 244 0.93 7.89 2.99
N GLY A 245 0.37 7.08 3.87
CA GLY A 245 -0.15 7.50 5.16
C GLY A 245 0.94 7.55 6.23
N TYR A 246 1.09 8.68 6.92
CA TYR A 246 2.03 8.88 8.01
C TYR A 246 1.39 9.62 9.19
N SER A 247 2.04 9.58 10.35
CA SER A 247 1.62 10.32 11.55
C SER A 247 2.83 10.80 12.36
N TRP A 248 2.68 11.86 13.15
CA TRP A 248 3.76 12.29 14.05
C TRP A 248 4.00 11.33 15.21
N GLY A 249 3.01 10.48 15.53
CA GLY A 249 3.14 9.40 16.51
C GLY A 249 3.93 8.20 15.96
N ASP A 250 4.13 8.12 14.64
CA ASP A 250 5.00 7.13 14.02
C ASP A 250 6.47 7.58 14.11
N SER A 251 7.23 6.93 14.98
CA SER A 251 8.67 7.15 15.10
C SER A 251 9.50 6.20 14.24
N VAL A 252 8.92 5.10 13.74
CA VAL A 252 9.64 4.06 12.99
C VAL A 252 10.09 4.59 11.64
N GLN A 253 9.20 5.30 10.93
CA GLN A 253 9.49 5.86 9.59
C GLN A 253 10.74 6.75 9.51
N ARG A 254 11.13 7.40 10.61
CA ARG A 254 12.29 8.30 10.67
C ARG A 254 13.53 7.65 11.28
N ARG A 255 13.36 6.49 11.95
CA ARG A 255 14.41 5.82 12.72
C ARG A 255 15.04 4.66 11.97
N ASP A 256 14.53 4.28 10.80
CA ASP A 256 15.23 3.33 9.95
C ASP A 256 16.46 4.00 9.31
N CYS A 257 17.62 3.78 9.92
CA CYS A 257 18.93 4.20 9.43
C CYS A 257 19.84 3.03 9.04
N PHE A 258 19.34 1.79 9.14
CA PHE A 258 20.15 0.59 8.95
C PHE A 258 19.79 -0.18 7.68
N SER A 259 18.56 -0.02 7.18
CA SER A 259 18.08 -0.79 6.03
C SER A 259 18.17 -0.02 4.70
N THR A 260 18.89 1.10 4.66
CA THR A 260 19.10 1.91 3.45
C THR A 260 20.56 2.35 3.35
N ALA A 261 21.07 2.42 2.13
CA ALA A 261 22.40 2.91 1.79
C ALA A 261 22.62 4.39 2.17
N ALA A 262 21.55 5.19 2.29
CA ALA A 262 21.65 6.56 2.77
C ALA A 262 21.84 6.69 4.30
N HIS A 263 21.75 5.58 5.03
CA HIS A 263 21.68 5.55 6.49
C HIS A 263 20.59 6.45 7.09
N LYS A 264 19.55 6.73 6.31
CA LYS A 264 18.42 7.56 6.70
C LYS A 264 17.22 7.28 5.81
N SER A 265 16.10 7.01 6.44
CA SER A 265 14.77 6.98 5.83
C SER A 265 14.06 8.32 5.99
N PHE A 266 13.00 8.49 5.20
CA PHE A 266 12.20 9.69 5.16
C PHE A 266 10.74 9.36 5.45
N MET A 267 10.04 10.31 6.05
CA MET A 267 8.66 10.10 6.50
C MET A 267 7.65 10.28 5.36
N ARG A 268 7.98 11.09 4.36
CA ARG A 268 7.11 11.43 3.23
C ARG A 268 7.78 11.11 1.90
N MET A 269 6.98 10.81 0.88
CA MET A 269 7.48 10.72 -0.49
C MET A 269 8.00 12.09 -0.94
N GLY A 270 7.28 13.18 -0.61
CA GLY A 270 7.68 14.55 -0.92
C GLY A 270 8.97 15.03 -0.24
N ASP A 271 9.49 14.30 0.76
CA ASP A 271 10.79 14.60 1.37
C ASP A 271 11.97 14.15 0.49
N ILE A 272 11.75 13.22 -0.44
CA ILE A 272 12.79 12.61 -1.29
C ILE A 272 12.55 12.77 -2.79
N THR A 273 11.34 13.15 -3.20
CA THR A 273 10.99 13.32 -4.60
C THR A 273 10.03 14.49 -4.82
N ASN A 274 10.01 15.03 -6.05
CA ASN A 274 9.12 16.12 -6.42
C ASN A 274 7.78 15.58 -6.95
N LEU A 275 6.82 15.37 -6.05
CA LEU A 275 5.51 14.81 -6.40
C LEU A 275 4.74 15.65 -7.43
N LYS A 276 4.84 16.99 -7.35
CA LYS A 276 4.17 17.89 -8.29
C LYS A 276 4.71 17.72 -9.71
N GLN A 277 6.02 17.56 -9.86
CA GLN A 277 6.63 17.29 -11.16
C GLN A 277 6.16 15.94 -11.71
N ILE A 278 6.09 14.89 -10.88
CA ILE A 278 5.59 13.57 -11.30
C ILE A 278 4.13 13.66 -11.78
N VAL A 279 3.25 14.27 -10.99
CA VAL A 279 1.83 14.42 -11.33
C VAL A 279 1.65 15.28 -12.60
N THR A 280 2.49 16.31 -12.79
CA THR A 280 2.47 17.12 -14.01
C THR A 280 2.92 16.31 -15.24
N ALA A 281 3.97 15.49 -15.10
CA ALA A 281 4.46 14.63 -16.16
C ALA A 281 3.49 13.47 -16.50
N HIS A 282 2.67 13.05 -15.54
CA HIS A 282 1.71 11.96 -15.67
C HIS A 282 0.32 12.38 -15.14
N PRO A 283 -0.48 13.16 -15.92
CA PRO A 283 -1.75 13.73 -15.46
C PRO A 283 -2.83 12.72 -15.02
N GLY A 284 -2.66 11.42 -15.35
CA GLY A 284 -3.52 10.34 -14.89
C GLY A 284 -3.06 9.66 -13.59
N CYS A 285 -1.93 10.08 -13.04
CA CYS A 285 -1.34 9.52 -11.83
C CYS A 285 -1.56 10.43 -10.62
N MET A 286 -1.81 9.83 -9.46
CA MET A 286 -1.86 10.51 -8.16
C MET A 286 -0.66 10.08 -7.31
N ARG A 287 0.05 11.04 -6.72
CA ARG A 287 1.06 10.81 -5.69
C ARG A 287 0.77 11.69 -4.51
N CYS A 288 0.43 11.09 -3.37
CA CYS A 288 -0.07 11.85 -2.24
C CYS A 288 0.51 11.35 -0.92
N ASP A 289 1.09 12.26 -0.16
CA ASP A 289 1.37 12.05 1.25
C ASP A 289 0.13 12.43 2.07
N ILE A 290 -0.26 11.59 3.02
CA ILE A 290 -1.38 11.81 3.93
C ILE A 290 -0.87 11.83 5.36
N ARG A 291 -1.09 12.95 6.04
CA ARG A 291 -0.89 13.06 7.49
C ARG A 291 -2.18 12.70 8.21
N PHE A 292 -2.14 11.68 9.05
CA PHE A 292 -3.30 11.32 9.87
C PHE A 292 -3.41 12.16 11.15
N ALA A 293 -4.64 12.49 11.52
CA ALA A 293 -5.01 13.10 12.79
C ALA A 293 -6.28 12.46 13.33
N VAL A 294 -6.35 12.23 14.64
CA VAL A 294 -7.53 11.68 15.31
C VAL A 294 -8.06 12.72 16.29
N ASN A 295 -9.28 13.20 16.11
CA ASN A 295 -9.83 14.29 16.93
C ASN A 295 -8.82 15.46 17.06
N ASP A 296 -8.24 15.87 15.92
CA ASP A 296 -7.15 16.85 15.79
C ASP A 296 -5.80 16.50 16.45
N ASN A 297 -5.68 15.36 17.12
CA ASN A 297 -4.42 14.85 17.65
C ASN A 297 -3.62 14.13 16.56
N GLU A 298 -2.59 14.79 16.04
CA GLU A 298 -1.69 14.26 14.99
C GLU A 298 -0.63 13.26 15.52
N ARG A 299 -0.62 12.97 16.83
CA ARG A 299 0.34 12.06 17.48
C ARG A 299 -0.28 10.76 17.98
N LEU A 300 -1.60 10.63 17.92
CA LEU A 300 -2.30 9.45 18.45
C LEU A 300 -2.02 8.19 17.62
N ILE A 301 -1.84 8.35 16.31
CA ILE A 301 -1.57 7.23 15.41
C ILE A 301 -0.09 6.86 15.47
N SER A 302 0.18 5.64 15.91
CA SER A 302 1.51 5.05 16.01
C SER A 302 1.74 4.09 14.84
N HIS A 303 2.99 3.67 14.65
CA HIS A 303 3.32 2.66 13.64
C HIS A 303 2.51 1.37 13.79
N THR A 304 2.24 0.97 15.03
CA THR A 304 1.55 -0.26 15.39
C THR A 304 0.04 -0.16 15.17
N ASN A 305 -0.62 0.92 15.62
CA ASN A 305 -2.07 1.03 15.49
C ASN A 305 -2.56 1.26 14.04
N MET A 306 -1.64 1.53 13.10
CA MET A 306 -1.96 1.52 11.68
C MET A 306 -2.33 0.12 11.16
N TRP A 307 -1.74 -0.95 11.70
CA TRP A 307 -1.83 -2.31 11.10
C TRP A 307 -2.03 -3.45 12.09
N LEU A 308 -1.51 -3.34 13.32
CA LEU A 308 -1.51 -4.41 14.32
C LEU A 308 -2.72 -4.26 15.26
N CYS A 309 -3.50 -5.33 15.39
CA CYS A 309 -4.69 -5.41 16.22
C CYS A 309 -4.32 -5.44 17.70
N GLY A 310 -4.94 -4.58 18.52
CA GLY A 310 -4.87 -4.65 19.98
C GLY A 310 -3.48 -4.48 20.62
N ARG A 311 -2.43 -4.19 19.85
CA ARG A 311 -1.05 -4.02 20.36
C ARG A 311 -0.75 -2.64 20.92
N SER A 312 -1.66 -1.69 20.77
CA SER A 312 -1.45 -0.29 21.15
C SER A 312 -2.76 0.34 21.57
N GLU A 313 -2.68 1.52 22.15
CA GLU A 313 -3.88 2.30 22.45
C GLU A 313 -4.73 2.44 21.18
N PRO A 314 -6.04 2.13 21.29
CA PRO A 314 -6.89 2.10 20.13
C PRO A 314 -7.10 3.52 19.60
N VAL A 315 -7.19 3.64 18.27
CA VAL A 315 -7.46 4.91 17.58
C VAL A 315 -8.76 5.54 18.12
N PHE A 316 -9.79 4.71 18.28
CA PHE A 316 -11.01 5.03 19.02
C PHE A 316 -11.40 3.85 19.90
N LYS A 317 -12.06 4.11 21.03
CA LYS A 317 -12.58 3.04 21.91
C LYS A 317 -13.47 2.04 21.18
N ASP A 318 -14.28 2.53 20.23
CA ASP A 318 -15.19 1.74 19.41
C ASP A 318 -14.48 0.94 18.29
N MET A 319 -13.21 1.24 17.99
CA MET A 319 -12.40 0.42 17.07
C MET A 319 -11.78 -0.77 17.74
N ASP A 320 -11.39 -0.63 19.01
CA ASP A 320 -10.55 -1.60 19.70
C ASP A 320 -11.09 -3.03 19.54
N PRO A 321 -10.34 -4.01 18.99
CA PRO A 321 -8.90 -3.96 18.70
C PRO A 321 -8.54 -3.70 17.23
N LEU A 322 -9.48 -3.29 16.37
CA LEU A 322 -9.26 -3.04 14.95
C LEU A 322 -8.22 -1.92 14.71
N PRO A 323 -7.26 -2.13 13.79
CA PRO A 323 -6.28 -1.12 13.40
C PRO A 323 -6.86 -0.12 12.39
N LEU A 324 -6.15 1.00 12.17
CA LEU A 324 -6.55 2.05 11.22
C LEU A 324 -6.78 1.54 9.80
N MET A 325 -6.04 0.50 9.36
CA MET A 325 -6.09 0.00 7.98
C MET A 325 -7.49 -0.45 7.52
N VAL A 326 -8.40 -0.80 8.43
CA VAL A 326 -9.78 -1.16 8.05
C VAL A 326 -10.54 0.03 7.44
N LEU A 327 -10.12 1.25 7.77
CA LEU A 327 -10.72 2.50 7.26
C LEU A 327 -10.16 2.91 5.89
N THR A 328 -9.23 2.16 5.30
CA THR A 328 -8.62 2.52 4.02
C THR A 328 -9.66 2.86 2.94
N PRO A 329 -10.77 2.10 2.76
CA PRO A 329 -11.75 2.45 1.74
C PRO A 329 -12.42 3.81 2.00
N LEU A 330 -12.75 4.12 3.25
CA LEU A 330 -13.29 5.42 3.65
C LEU A 330 -12.27 6.54 3.39
N ILE A 331 -11.01 6.32 3.74
CA ILE A 331 -9.92 7.28 3.51
C ILE A 331 -9.79 7.53 2.00
N VAL A 332 -9.68 6.49 1.18
CA VAL A 332 -9.59 6.60 -0.29
C VAL A 332 -10.78 7.37 -0.86
N LYS A 333 -12.00 7.07 -0.39
CA LYS A 333 -13.21 7.80 -0.82
C LYS A 333 -13.12 9.29 -0.53
N ALA A 334 -12.62 9.66 0.65
CA ALA A 334 -12.43 11.06 1.02
C ALA A 334 -11.41 11.76 0.10
N LEU A 335 -10.39 11.05 -0.36
CA LEU A 335 -9.37 11.59 -1.29
C LEU A 335 -9.91 11.79 -2.69
N ASP A 336 -10.75 10.89 -3.19
CA ASP A 336 -11.34 10.99 -4.53
C ASP A 336 -12.13 12.30 -4.72
N SER A 337 -12.65 12.88 -3.63
CA SER A 337 -13.33 14.19 -3.65
C SER A 337 -12.41 15.39 -3.88
N LYS A 338 -11.08 15.23 -3.75
CA LYS A 338 -10.09 16.32 -3.82
C LYS A 338 -9.38 16.45 -5.16
N GLY A 339 -9.63 15.51 -6.08
CA GLY A 339 -8.93 15.43 -7.36
C GLY A 339 -7.47 15.00 -7.23
N THR A 340 -6.80 14.83 -8.37
CA THR A 340 -5.43 14.28 -8.46
C THR A 340 -4.32 15.28 -8.20
N CYS A 341 -4.64 16.57 -8.04
CA CYS A 341 -3.64 17.65 -7.97
C CYS A 341 -3.01 17.85 -6.58
N CYS A 342 -3.65 17.36 -5.51
CA CYS A 342 -3.11 17.53 -4.16
C CYS A 342 -2.09 16.43 -3.83
N THR A 343 -0.85 16.86 -3.58
CA THR A 343 0.30 16.01 -3.25
C THR A 343 0.51 15.84 -1.75
N HIS A 344 -0.10 16.69 -0.91
CA HIS A 344 -0.05 16.56 0.54
C HIS A 344 -1.40 16.88 1.19
N LEU A 345 -1.99 15.91 1.90
CA LEU A 345 -3.28 16.03 2.57
C LEU A 345 -3.14 15.79 4.08
N LYS A 346 -3.98 16.44 4.88
CA LYS A 346 -4.30 16.05 6.25
C LYS A 346 -5.61 15.28 6.23
N VAL A 347 -5.60 14.04 6.68
CA VAL A 347 -6.82 13.25 6.88
C VAL A 347 -7.14 13.24 8.37
N LYS A 348 -8.26 13.87 8.72
CA LYS A 348 -8.80 13.85 10.08
C LYS A 348 -9.84 12.75 10.16
N VAL A 349 -9.63 11.83 11.09
CA VAL A 349 -10.64 10.84 11.48
C VAL A 349 -11.23 11.35 12.79
N CYS A 350 -12.52 11.65 12.78
CA CYS A 350 -13.24 12.12 13.95
C CYS A 350 -14.32 11.10 14.31
N SER A 351 -14.47 10.84 15.61
CA SER A 351 -15.62 10.14 16.17
C SER A 351 -16.27 11.09 17.15
N ASP A 352 -17.44 11.62 16.81
CA ASP A 352 -18.27 12.29 17.82
C ASP A 352 -18.85 11.20 18.71
N THR A 353 -18.74 11.43 20.03
CA THR A 353 -18.89 10.47 21.12
C THR A 353 -20.10 9.55 21.08
N GLU A 354 -21.09 9.74 20.19
CA GLU A 354 -22.19 8.78 20.02
C GLU A 354 -22.75 8.58 18.59
N ARG A 355 -22.36 9.34 17.55
CA ARG A 355 -23.21 9.40 16.34
C ARG A 355 -22.57 9.07 15.01
N TYR A 356 -21.38 9.59 14.69
CA TYR A 356 -20.86 9.53 13.32
C TYR A 356 -19.34 9.44 13.27
N TRP A 357 -18.86 8.85 12.18
CA TRP A 357 -17.46 8.79 11.81
C TRP A 357 -17.22 9.65 10.58
N VAL A 358 -16.43 10.71 10.75
CA VAL A 358 -16.13 11.65 9.66
C VAL A 358 -14.66 11.50 9.28
N CYS A 359 -14.42 11.30 7.99
CA CYS A 359 -13.09 11.32 7.40
C CYS A 359 -12.98 12.54 6.47
N THR A 360 -12.38 13.63 6.96
CA THR A 360 -12.16 14.83 6.15
C THR A 360 -10.73 14.87 5.63
N ALA A 361 -10.55 15.19 4.35
CA ALA A 361 -9.26 15.49 3.77
C ALA A 361 -9.08 17.01 3.59
N GLU A 362 -7.92 17.54 3.94
CA GLU A 362 -7.56 18.97 3.85
C GLU A 362 -6.24 19.11 3.10
N CYS A 363 -6.22 19.89 2.01
CA CYS A 363 -5.02 20.05 1.18
C CYS A 363 -4.01 20.98 1.88
N LEU A 364 -2.80 20.47 2.05
CA LEU A 364 -1.68 21.15 2.69
C LEU A 364 -0.71 21.76 1.67
N ASP A 365 -0.97 21.57 0.37
CA ASP A 365 -0.29 22.27 -0.70
C ASP A 365 -0.71 23.75 -0.74
N ALA A 366 -0.22 24.55 0.20
CA ALA A 366 -0.47 25.99 0.18
C ALA A 366 0.09 26.60 -1.13
N PRO A 367 -0.64 27.55 -1.78
CA PRO A 367 -0.08 28.33 -2.87
C PRO A 367 1.08 29.18 -2.35
N LYS A 368 2.27 29.06 -2.98
CA LYS A 368 3.50 29.79 -2.65
C LYS A 368 3.43 31.29 -3.01
N ASN A 369 2.38 32.00 -2.59
CA ASN A 369 2.19 33.41 -2.93
C ASN A 369 2.77 34.40 -1.88
N LYS A 370 3.73 33.99 -1.06
CA LYS A 370 4.59 34.95 -0.34
C LYS A 370 6.06 34.74 -0.70
N PRO A 371 6.76 35.81 -1.16
CA PRO A 371 8.18 35.73 -1.40
C PRO A 371 8.87 35.35 -0.08
N ILE A 372 9.80 34.41 -0.18
CA ILE A 372 10.59 33.90 0.93
C ILE A 372 11.54 35.02 1.37
N GLY A 373 11.04 35.91 2.22
CA GLY A 373 11.86 36.76 3.07
C GLY A 373 12.56 35.87 4.07
N SER A 374 13.88 36.02 4.16
CA SER A 374 14.77 35.27 5.02
C SER A 374 14.31 35.26 6.49
N TYR A 375 14.74 34.19 7.18
CA TYR A 375 14.77 33.96 8.63
C TYR A 375 13.77 32.95 9.21
N PHE A 376 14.37 31.86 9.70
CA PHE A 376 13.94 30.95 10.76
C PHE A 376 12.79 29.98 10.48
N ILE A 377 13.18 28.70 10.51
CA ILE A 377 12.34 27.54 10.87
C ILE A 377 11.84 27.77 12.32
N LYS A 378 10.76 28.51 12.47
CA LYS A 378 9.92 28.52 13.68
C LYS A 378 8.47 28.72 13.25
N CYS A 379 7.69 27.66 13.38
CA CYS A 379 6.24 27.62 13.17
C CYS A 379 5.74 28.09 11.79
N GLN A 380 5.84 27.22 10.78
CA GLN A 380 4.84 27.22 9.70
C GLN A 380 3.52 26.63 10.26
N LYS A 381 2.80 27.43 11.04
CA LYS A 381 1.34 27.41 11.06
C LYS A 381 0.88 28.54 10.15
N GLU A 382 -0.30 28.40 9.56
CA GLU A 382 -1.00 29.41 8.74
C GLU A 382 -0.67 29.37 7.24
N ASN A 383 -1.39 28.51 6.53
CA ASN A 383 -2.46 28.92 5.62
C ASN A 383 -3.14 27.66 5.08
N GLU A 384 -4.04 27.10 5.89
CA GLU A 384 -4.83 25.92 5.57
C GLU A 384 -6.14 26.38 4.92
N ALA A 385 -6.29 26.15 3.61
CA ALA A 385 -7.58 26.34 2.94
C ALA A 385 -8.49 25.16 3.32
N LYS A 386 -9.40 25.39 4.28
CA LYS A 386 -10.40 24.41 4.70
C LYS A 386 -11.41 24.18 3.58
N THR A 387 -11.25 23.13 2.82
CA THR A 387 -12.36 22.53 2.06
C THR A 387 -12.88 21.35 2.87
N ILE A 388 -13.97 21.54 3.61
CA ILE A 388 -14.65 20.44 4.30
C ILE A 388 -15.47 19.69 3.25
N VAL A 389 -15.22 18.39 3.10
CA VAL A 389 -16.11 17.51 2.32
C VAL A 389 -16.86 16.70 3.36
N GLU A 390 -18.11 17.08 3.56
CA GLU A 390 -19.07 16.39 4.43
C GLU A 390 -19.71 15.26 3.63
N ASN A 391 -19.56 14.02 4.07
CA ASN A 391 -20.16 12.85 3.42
C ASN A 391 -21.10 12.15 4.40
N HIS A 392 -22.17 12.85 4.80
CA HIS A 392 -22.99 12.52 5.97
C HIS A 392 -23.82 11.23 5.88
N HIS A 393 -24.07 10.68 4.68
CA HIS A 393 -24.98 9.54 4.55
C HIS A 393 -24.38 8.18 4.93
N ALA A 394 -23.07 7.98 4.75
CA ALA A 394 -22.42 6.70 5.09
C ALA A 394 -21.91 6.66 6.54
N GLU A 395 -21.83 7.79 7.24
CA GLU A 395 -21.07 7.90 8.50
C GLU A 395 -21.60 7.00 9.62
N LYS A 396 -22.93 6.84 9.71
CA LYS A 396 -23.56 5.94 10.69
C LYS A 396 -23.34 4.47 10.32
N GLU A 397 -23.54 4.11 9.06
CA GLU A 397 -23.35 2.74 8.58
C GLU A 397 -21.91 2.27 8.79
N ILE A 398 -20.93 3.12 8.47
CA ILE A 398 -19.51 2.82 8.70
C ILE A 398 -19.21 2.61 10.18
N ARG A 399 -19.77 3.46 11.06
CA ARG A 399 -19.64 3.27 12.51
C ARG A 399 -20.21 1.93 12.95
N ASP A 400 -21.42 1.60 12.49
CA ASP A 400 -22.11 0.37 12.88
C ASP A 400 -21.33 -0.87 12.43
N ILE A 401 -20.75 -0.86 11.21
CA ILE A 401 -19.84 -1.90 10.71
C ILE A 401 -18.63 -2.04 11.65
N ILE A 402 -17.94 -0.94 11.97
CA ILE A 402 -16.73 -0.97 12.80
C ILE A 402 -17.04 -1.49 14.21
N VAL A 403 -18.11 -0.99 14.84
CA VAL A 403 -18.54 -1.42 16.17
C VAL A 403 -18.92 -2.91 16.16
N ALA A 404 -19.60 -3.38 15.11
CA ALA A 404 -19.97 -4.78 14.97
C ALA A 404 -18.73 -5.68 14.89
N TRP A 405 -17.77 -5.36 14.02
CA TRP A 405 -16.54 -6.13 13.87
C TRP A 405 -15.62 -6.03 15.09
N SER A 406 -15.50 -4.85 15.71
CA SER A 406 -14.77 -4.66 16.97
C SER A 406 -15.34 -5.54 18.08
N ARG A 407 -16.67 -5.51 18.28
CA ARG A 407 -17.34 -6.33 19.29
C ARG A 407 -17.18 -7.82 19.02
N ARG A 408 -17.38 -8.24 17.77
CA ARG A 408 -17.22 -9.63 17.36
C ARG A 408 -15.81 -10.11 17.62
N MET A 409 -14.81 -9.32 17.20
CA MET A 409 -13.41 -9.62 17.48
C MET A 409 -13.19 -9.73 18.99
N LYS A 410 -13.62 -8.79 19.83
CA LYS A 410 -13.48 -8.91 21.30
C LYS A 410 -14.10 -10.18 21.91
N GLN A 411 -15.19 -10.69 21.33
CA GLN A 411 -15.88 -11.88 21.83
C GLN A 411 -15.19 -13.18 21.40
N GLU A 412 -14.75 -13.25 20.15
CA GLU A 412 -14.22 -14.48 19.52
C GLU A 412 -12.68 -14.53 19.58
N TRP A 413 -12.04 -13.38 19.34
CA TRP A 413 -10.60 -13.19 19.43
C TRP A 413 -10.22 -13.02 20.90
N ARG A 414 -9.54 -14.02 21.47
CA ARG A 414 -8.97 -13.90 22.81
C ARG A 414 -8.19 -12.59 22.90
N ALA A 415 -8.50 -11.73 23.88
CA ALA A 415 -7.83 -10.46 24.05
C ALA A 415 -6.30 -10.63 23.97
N PHE A 416 -5.60 -9.65 23.39
CA PHE A 416 -4.14 -9.63 23.40
C PHE A 416 -3.66 -9.56 24.85
N ASP A 417 -3.36 -10.71 25.44
CA ASP A 417 -2.64 -10.82 26.71
C ASP A 417 -1.16 -11.11 26.44
N GLY A 418 -0.32 -11.02 27.47
CA GLY A 418 1.11 -11.33 27.35
C GLY A 418 1.41 -12.77 26.88
N SER A 419 0.40 -13.65 26.81
CA SER A 419 0.53 -14.98 26.22
C SER A 419 0.45 -14.96 24.68
N ARG A 420 0.01 -13.88 24.05
CA ARG A 420 0.05 -13.74 22.58
C ARG A 420 1.32 -13.10 22.07
N ASP A 421 2.03 -12.37 22.93
CA ASP A 421 3.33 -11.84 22.55
C ASP A 421 4.31 -13.00 22.34
N VAL A 422 4.75 -13.14 21.10
CA VAL A 422 5.66 -14.21 20.67
C VAL A 422 6.98 -14.15 21.42
N LEU A 423 7.41 -12.97 21.88
CA LEU A 423 8.63 -12.77 22.65
C LEU A 423 8.43 -12.91 24.17
N PHE A 424 7.24 -12.67 24.72
CA PHE A 424 7.01 -12.79 26.17
C PHE A 424 6.32 -14.10 26.60
N ASN A 425 5.55 -14.73 25.71
CA ASN A 425 4.97 -16.05 25.97
C ASN A 425 6.09 -17.09 26.11
N ARG A 426 6.09 -17.81 27.24
CA ARG A 426 7.09 -18.83 27.53
C ARG A 426 7.13 -19.97 26.50
N LYS A 427 5.99 -20.49 26.07
CA LYS A 427 5.92 -21.55 25.03
C LYS A 427 6.43 -21.06 23.69
N ASN A 428 6.11 -19.82 23.31
CA ASN A 428 6.63 -19.24 22.08
C ASN A 428 8.14 -19.01 22.16
N ARG A 429 8.64 -18.51 23.31
CA ARG A 429 10.08 -18.41 23.58
C ARG A 429 10.76 -19.76 23.52
N GLU A 430 10.18 -20.79 24.12
CA GLU A 430 10.68 -22.17 24.06
C GLU A 430 10.65 -22.72 22.63
N ALA A 431 9.57 -22.51 21.86
CA ALA A 431 9.50 -22.92 20.46
C ALA A 431 10.52 -22.19 19.58
N ILE A 432 10.73 -20.89 19.82
CA ILE A 432 11.76 -20.09 19.15
C ILE A 432 13.13 -20.60 19.58
N HIS A 433 13.36 -20.80 20.87
CA HIS A 433 14.60 -21.33 21.40
C HIS A 433 14.93 -22.71 20.83
N ASP A 434 13.98 -23.65 20.82
CA ASP A 434 14.13 -25.00 20.28
C ASP A 434 14.37 -24.98 18.77
N ALA A 435 13.68 -24.09 18.05
CA ALA A 435 13.93 -23.91 16.64
C ALA A 435 15.36 -23.37 16.43
N ILE A 436 15.79 -22.41 17.25
CA ILE A 436 17.09 -21.77 17.17
C ILE A 436 18.25 -22.73 17.52
N PHE A 437 18.18 -23.42 18.66
CA PHE A 437 19.29 -24.19 19.23
C PHE A 437 19.13 -25.71 19.08
N GLY A 438 18.05 -26.16 18.47
CA GLY A 438 17.64 -27.56 18.49
C GLY A 438 16.97 -27.91 19.82
N LYS A 439 16.12 -28.95 19.82
CA LYS A 439 15.63 -29.51 21.08
C LYS A 439 16.81 -30.14 21.81
N PRO A 440 17.01 -29.85 23.11
CA PRO A 440 17.95 -30.64 23.90
C PRO A 440 17.57 -32.12 23.78
N ALA A 441 18.57 -32.97 23.53
CA ALA A 441 18.35 -34.42 23.51
C ALA A 441 17.76 -34.82 24.88
N ALA A 442 16.62 -35.52 24.82
CA ALA A 442 15.84 -35.92 26.00
C ALA A 442 16.59 -36.92 26.88
#